data_AF-A0A1J4L1Q5-F1
#
_entry.id   AF-A0A1J4L1Q5-F1
#
_cell.length_a   1.000
_cell.length_b   1.000
_cell.length_c   1.000
_cell.angle_alpha   90.00
_cell.angle_beta   90.00
_cell.angle_gamma   90.00
#
_symmetry.space_group_name_H-M   'P 1'
#
loop_
_entity.id
_entity.type
_entity.pdbx_description
1 polymer ?
#
loop_
_entity_poly.entity_id
_entity_poly.type
_entity_poly.pdbx_seq_one_letter_code
_entity_poly.pdbx_strand_id
1 'polypeptide(L)'
;MNQKTINFRLEDFSVDSPIGQGAFGQIYRAVEQRSGNIYALKAINRRVLIKLKKQSQPINEKNALSLCESQNVVKLFGTFKDDSNLYFVFEMCEHGDLAEAVNEIGSLNTDVVRLLSAMLLNAISFCHSKNVIHRDIKPENVLLDNLNHVKLTDFGTAMILKNDGNQNEENNGQMVRSSIVGTPAFVAPELLNDGMICFSSDIWSFGCTMFNLLTGVAPFEGDNPAELMANISHLKFSPAAEKLPRRAKDLIQKILVLDPTKRIGYGENSTGYKSIKSHPFFGGVDFDNLMDIQMPLFTKFEEEPEPTLADEMLANDEKIVLQGDMEKKRTLGYTERLVFLTNKKRILLFKQKSQKFKGELKLAPGIRAEVSSNGKEWFITIGKTTTTFRCKDGTAGMWAASVMRESIAK
;
A
#
# COMPACT_ATOMS: atom_id res chain seq x y z
N MET A 1 20.72 1.80 -23.66
CA MET A 1 22.14 2.21 -23.52
C MET A 1 22.83 1.16 -22.67
N ASN A 2 23.83 0.46 -23.19
CA ASN A 2 24.59 -0.53 -22.41
C ASN A 2 25.44 0.22 -21.39
N GLN A 3 25.04 0.23 -20.11
CA GLN A 3 25.94 0.63 -19.04
C GLN A 3 27.10 -0.37 -18.99
N LYS A 4 28.33 0.17 -18.94
CA LYS A 4 29.51 -0.61 -18.57
C LYS A 4 29.24 -1.23 -17.20
N THR A 5 29.17 -2.56 -17.13
CA THR A 5 29.20 -3.27 -15.85
C THR A 5 30.44 -2.79 -15.10
N ILE A 6 30.24 -2.15 -13.94
CA ILE A 6 31.37 -1.72 -13.11
C ILE A 6 31.99 -3.01 -12.55
N ASN A 7 33.23 -3.28 -12.94
CA ASN A 7 33.98 -4.44 -12.47
C ASN A 7 34.53 -4.17 -11.07
N PHE A 8 33.68 -4.30 -10.07
CA PHE A 8 34.05 -4.21 -8.67
C PHE A 8 34.92 -5.39 -8.22
N ARG A 9 35.80 -5.12 -7.25
CA ARG A 9 36.53 -6.11 -6.45
C ARG A 9 36.40 -5.74 -4.97
N LEU A 10 36.63 -6.69 -4.07
CA LEU A 10 36.54 -6.43 -2.63
C LEU A 10 37.51 -5.32 -2.19
N GLU A 11 38.69 -5.27 -2.79
CA GLU A 11 39.72 -4.25 -2.56
C GLU A 11 39.30 -2.83 -2.94
N ASP A 12 38.24 -2.67 -3.75
CA ASP A 12 37.73 -1.34 -4.10
C ASP A 12 36.88 -0.72 -2.97
N PHE A 13 36.57 -1.47 -1.91
CA PHE A 13 35.70 -1.04 -0.82
C PHE A 13 36.42 -0.99 0.54
N SER A 14 36.03 0.00 1.35
CA SER A 14 36.16 -0.08 2.81
C SER A 14 34.86 -0.68 3.36
N VAL A 15 34.95 -1.85 3.98
CA VAL A 15 33.79 -2.61 4.47
C VAL A 15 33.69 -2.49 5.98
N ASP A 16 32.53 -2.03 6.47
CA ASP A 16 32.26 -1.85 7.90
C ASP A 16 31.81 -3.16 8.56
N SER A 17 31.34 -3.09 9.81
CA SER A 17 30.68 -4.21 10.48
C SER A 17 29.41 -4.65 9.74
N PRO A 18 28.99 -5.93 9.86
CA PRO A 18 27.72 -6.40 9.32
C PRO A 18 26.56 -5.51 9.80
N ILE A 19 25.69 -5.15 8.86
CA ILE A 19 24.49 -4.32 9.11
C ILE A 19 23.19 -5.13 9.04
N GLY A 20 23.24 -6.34 8.49
CA GLY A 20 22.07 -7.21 8.37
C GLY A 20 22.46 -8.62 7.95
N GLN A 21 21.54 -9.56 8.16
CA GLN A 21 21.74 -10.96 7.84
C GLN A 21 20.88 -11.36 6.63
N GLY A 22 21.53 -11.95 5.61
CA GLY A 22 20.83 -12.51 4.45
C GLY A 22 20.64 -14.03 4.59
N ALA A 23 19.79 -14.61 3.74
CA ALA A 23 19.48 -16.05 3.75
C ALA A 23 20.72 -16.98 3.66
N PHE A 24 21.80 -16.53 3.02
CA PHE A 24 23.00 -17.33 2.76
C PHE A 24 24.30 -16.63 3.18
N GLY A 25 24.22 -15.57 3.97
CA GLY A 25 25.39 -14.78 4.33
C GLY A 25 25.06 -13.48 5.05
N GLN A 26 25.93 -12.49 4.89
CA GLN A 26 25.87 -11.23 5.63
C GLN A 26 25.83 -10.04 4.68
N ILE A 27 25.19 -8.97 5.14
CA ILE A 27 25.10 -7.68 4.45
C ILE A 27 25.99 -6.70 5.21
N TYR A 28 26.83 -5.98 4.48
CA TYR A 28 27.76 -5.01 5.03
C TYR A 28 27.51 -3.64 4.44
N ARG A 29 27.69 -2.59 5.23
CA ARG A 29 27.89 -1.25 4.68
C ARG A 29 29.29 -1.19 4.06
N ALA A 30 29.37 -0.73 2.82
CA ALA A 30 30.63 -0.64 2.08
C ALA A 30 30.77 0.73 1.41
N VAL A 31 31.93 1.37 1.58
CA VAL A 31 32.25 2.64 0.92
C VAL A 31 33.23 2.38 -0.22
N GLU A 32 32.86 2.69 -1.46
CA GLU A 32 33.78 2.57 -2.59
C GLU A 32 34.87 3.64 -2.47
N GLN A 33 36.13 3.20 -2.39
CA GLN A 33 37.26 4.08 -2.05
C GLN A 33 37.51 5.18 -3.09
N ARG A 34 37.13 4.96 -4.36
CA ARG A 34 37.38 5.92 -5.45
C ARG A 34 36.34 7.04 -5.50
N SER A 35 35.07 6.71 -5.32
CA SER A 35 33.96 7.65 -5.48
C SER A 35 33.47 8.20 -4.14
N GLY A 36 33.71 7.49 -3.03
CA GLY A 36 33.10 7.77 -1.73
C GLY A 36 31.64 7.31 -1.62
N ASN A 37 31.09 6.69 -2.67
CA ASN A 37 29.71 6.20 -2.65
C ASN A 37 29.54 5.07 -1.65
N ILE A 38 28.38 5.07 -0.98
CA ILE A 38 28.00 4.07 0.01
C ILE A 38 27.09 3.04 -0.65
N TYR A 39 27.34 1.76 -0.35
CA TYR A 39 26.64 0.61 -0.89
C TYR A 39 26.28 -0.39 0.21
N ALA A 40 25.28 -1.22 -0.06
CA ALA A 40 25.03 -2.44 0.68
C ALA A 40 25.69 -3.63 -0.04
N LEU A 41 26.71 -4.22 0.59
CA LEU A 41 27.46 -5.35 0.06
C LEU A 41 26.93 -6.66 0.66
N LYS A 42 26.17 -7.42 -0.13
CA LYS A 42 25.66 -8.74 0.26
C LYS A 42 26.71 -9.80 -0.10
N ALA A 43 27.35 -10.39 0.91
CA ALA A 43 28.32 -11.47 0.76
C ALA A 43 27.65 -12.82 1.02
N ILE A 44 27.64 -13.69 0.01
CA ILE A 44 26.98 -14.99 0.02
C ILE A 44 28.01 -16.11 0.03
N ASN A 45 27.93 -17.00 1.02
CA ASN A 45 28.89 -18.10 1.15
C ASN A 45 28.60 -19.24 0.15
N ARG A 46 29.58 -19.54 -0.71
CA ARG A 46 29.44 -20.56 -1.77
C ARG A 46 29.25 -21.97 -1.22
N ARG A 47 29.92 -22.30 -0.11
CA ARG A 47 29.79 -23.63 0.53
C ARG A 47 28.39 -23.82 1.11
N VAL A 48 27.81 -22.77 1.69
CA VAL A 48 26.43 -22.78 2.20
C VAL A 48 25.43 -23.01 1.07
N LEU A 49 25.56 -22.29 -0.05
CA LEU A 49 24.70 -22.50 -1.23
C LEU A 49 24.74 -23.93 -1.75
N ILE A 50 25.94 -24.53 -1.82
CA ILE A 50 26.11 -25.92 -2.27
C ILE A 50 25.45 -26.89 -1.31
N LYS A 51 25.69 -26.74 0.00
CA LYS A 51 25.09 -27.59 1.04
C LYS A 51 23.57 -27.55 1.00
N LEU A 52 22.97 -26.38 0.76
CA LEU A 52 21.53 -26.18 0.71
C LEU A 52 20.90 -26.44 -0.67
N LYS A 53 21.71 -26.74 -1.69
CA LYS A 53 21.28 -26.89 -3.09
C LYS A 53 20.53 -25.65 -3.62
N LYS A 54 21.01 -24.45 -3.29
CA LYS A 54 20.39 -23.15 -3.64
C LYS A 54 21.22 -22.31 -4.61
N GLN A 55 22.11 -22.93 -5.38
CA GLN A 55 23.03 -22.25 -6.30
C GLN A 55 22.32 -21.45 -7.41
N SER A 56 21.07 -21.78 -7.73
CA SER A 56 20.26 -21.04 -8.70
C SER A 56 19.77 -19.68 -8.19
N GLN A 57 19.63 -19.48 -6.87
CA GLN A 57 19.01 -18.26 -6.33
C GLN A 57 19.82 -16.99 -6.63
N PRO A 58 21.16 -16.93 -6.44
CA PRO A 58 21.94 -15.76 -6.83
C PRO A 58 21.88 -15.47 -8.35
N ILE A 59 21.78 -16.52 -9.16
CA ILE A 59 21.67 -16.38 -10.63
C ILE A 59 20.30 -15.76 -10.99
N ASN A 60 19.23 -16.27 -10.37
CA ASN A 60 17.88 -15.75 -10.54
C ASN A 60 17.78 -14.30 -10.07
N GLU A 61 18.31 -13.99 -8.88
CA GLU A 61 18.33 -12.65 -8.29
C GLU A 61 18.99 -11.65 -9.26
N LYS A 62 20.21 -11.97 -9.72
CA LYS A 62 20.92 -11.13 -10.69
C LYS A 62 20.13 -10.92 -11.99
N ASN A 63 19.60 -12.00 -12.57
CA ASN A 63 18.89 -11.94 -13.84
C ASN A 63 17.59 -11.14 -13.73
N ALA A 64 16.81 -11.36 -12.66
CA ALA A 64 15.54 -10.67 -12.45
C ALA A 64 15.77 -9.17 -12.18
N LEU A 65 16.72 -8.82 -11.32
CA LEU A 65 17.07 -7.42 -11.05
C LEU A 65 17.56 -6.68 -12.29
N SER A 66 18.27 -7.36 -13.19
CA SER A 66 18.71 -6.76 -14.46
C SER A 66 17.56 -6.40 -15.41
N LEU A 67 16.39 -7.04 -15.25
CA LEU A 67 15.17 -6.72 -16.00
C LEU A 67 14.32 -5.66 -15.28
N CYS A 68 14.37 -5.63 -13.94
CA CYS A 68 13.48 -4.87 -13.06
C CYS A 68 14.07 -3.54 -12.55
N GLU A 69 14.92 -2.84 -13.31
CA GLU A 69 15.45 -1.53 -12.89
C GLU A 69 14.34 -0.46 -12.88
N SER A 70 13.90 -0.06 -11.69
CA SER A 70 12.89 0.97 -11.45
C SER A 70 13.17 1.72 -10.14
N GLN A 71 12.50 2.86 -9.92
CA GLN A 71 12.72 3.67 -8.71
C GLN A 71 12.35 2.94 -7.41
N ASN A 72 11.37 2.02 -7.45
CA ASN A 72 10.87 1.26 -6.30
C ASN A 72 11.41 -0.17 -6.20
N VAL A 73 12.41 -0.53 -6.99
CA VAL A 73 13.13 -1.82 -6.90
C VAL A 73 14.58 -1.54 -6.55
N VAL A 74 15.16 -2.31 -5.63
CA VAL A 74 16.54 -2.13 -5.21
C VAL A 74 17.50 -2.20 -6.40
N LYS A 75 18.38 -1.21 -6.52
CA LYS A 75 19.36 -1.17 -7.60
C LYS A 75 20.54 -2.10 -7.32
N LEU A 76 20.83 -2.98 -8.29
CA LEU A 76 22.06 -3.79 -8.32
C LEU A 76 23.12 -3.12 -9.21
N PHE A 77 24.17 -2.57 -8.61
CA PHE A 77 25.26 -1.91 -9.35
C PHE A 77 26.24 -2.91 -9.98
N GLY A 78 26.39 -4.08 -9.38
CA GLY A 78 27.30 -5.09 -9.89
C GLY A 78 27.40 -6.32 -9.01
N THR A 79 28.10 -7.33 -9.54
CA THR A 79 28.37 -8.59 -8.85
C THR A 79 29.82 -8.98 -9.07
N PHE A 80 30.49 -9.49 -8.03
CA PHE A 80 31.82 -10.08 -8.14
C PHE A 80 31.93 -11.32 -7.26
N LYS A 81 33.08 -12.01 -7.28
CA LYS A 81 33.29 -13.23 -6.50
C LYS A 81 34.75 -13.36 -6.10
N ASP A 82 34.98 -14.10 -5.02
CA ASP A 82 36.29 -14.64 -4.66
C ASP A 82 36.20 -16.19 -4.54
N ASP A 83 37.21 -16.79 -3.93
CA ASP A 83 37.29 -18.23 -3.73
C ASP A 83 36.19 -18.79 -2.81
N SER A 84 35.67 -17.97 -1.90
CA SER A 84 34.74 -18.37 -0.83
C SER A 84 33.32 -17.84 -1.02
N ASN A 85 33.16 -16.65 -1.58
CA ASN A 85 31.92 -15.87 -1.58
C ASN A 85 31.53 -15.35 -2.97
N LEU A 86 30.24 -15.14 -3.15
CA LEU A 86 29.67 -14.27 -4.19
C LEU A 86 29.28 -12.95 -3.54
N TYR A 87 29.49 -11.84 -4.23
CA TYR A 87 29.18 -10.51 -3.74
C TYR A 87 28.23 -9.78 -4.68
N PHE A 88 27.22 -9.13 -4.09
CA PHE A 88 26.28 -8.26 -4.78
C PHE A 88 26.43 -6.86 -4.18
N VAL A 89 26.56 -5.86 -5.05
CA VAL A 89 26.70 -4.45 -4.68
C VAL A 89 25.38 -3.76 -4.94
N PHE A 90 24.60 -3.53 -3.89
CA PHE A 90 23.29 -2.90 -3.94
C PHE A 90 23.36 -1.42 -3.56
N GLU A 91 22.36 -0.63 -3.97
CA GLU A 91 22.11 0.66 -3.34
C GLU A 91 21.91 0.50 -1.83
N MET A 92 22.34 1.50 -1.07
CA MET A 92 22.13 1.52 0.37
C MET A 92 20.69 1.96 0.65
N CYS A 93 20.01 1.25 1.56
CA CYS A 93 18.71 1.62 2.10
C CYS A 93 18.90 1.85 3.60
N GLU A 94 18.87 3.10 4.04
CA GLU A 94 19.34 3.52 5.36
C GLU A 94 18.39 3.19 6.51
N HIS A 95 17.10 2.98 6.23
CA HIS A 95 16.07 2.82 7.26
C HIS A 95 15.56 1.38 7.38
N GLY A 96 16.37 0.41 6.95
CA GLY A 96 16.09 -1.01 7.15
C GLY A 96 14.91 -1.51 6.32
N ASP A 97 14.19 -2.50 6.84
CA ASP A 97 13.03 -3.09 6.19
C ASP A 97 11.70 -2.76 6.90
N LEU A 98 10.58 -2.98 6.21
CA LEU A 98 9.27 -2.70 6.78
C LEU A 98 8.90 -3.63 7.95
N ALA A 99 9.50 -4.82 8.06
CA ALA A 99 9.28 -5.69 9.21
C ALA A 99 9.90 -5.09 10.47
N GLU A 100 11.13 -4.55 10.38
CA GLU A 100 11.78 -3.82 11.46
C GLU A 100 10.92 -2.64 11.91
N ALA A 101 10.44 -1.81 10.97
CA ALA A 101 9.54 -0.68 11.29
C ALA A 101 8.24 -1.13 12.00
N VAL A 102 7.61 -2.21 11.54
CA VAL A 102 6.42 -2.77 12.18
C VAL A 102 6.74 -3.36 13.56
N ASN A 103 7.87 -4.05 13.72
CA ASN A 103 8.27 -4.63 15.00
C ASN A 103 8.54 -3.56 16.07
N GLU A 104 9.12 -2.42 15.68
CA GLU A 104 9.39 -1.30 16.59
C GLU A 104 8.11 -0.56 17.02
N ILE A 105 7.19 -0.31 16.08
CA ILE A 105 6.01 0.53 16.31
C ILE A 105 4.77 -0.30 16.72
N GLY A 106 4.75 -1.57 16.31
CA GLY A 106 3.64 -2.52 16.45
C GLY A 106 2.68 -2.52 15.26
N SER A 107 2.42 -1.37 14.65
CA SER A 107 1.62 -1.21 13.43
C SER A 107 1.84 0.18 12.84
N LEU A 108 1.49 0.40 11.57
CA LEU A 108 1.68 1.68 10.89
C LEU A 108 0.34 2.35 10.60
N ASN A 109 0.29 3.67 10.80
CA ASN A 109 -0.91 4.46 10.51
C ASN A 109 -1.34 4.35 9.04
N THR A 110 -2.63 4.54 8.81
CA THR A 110 -3.26 4.28 7.50
C THR A 110 -2.72 5.16 6.38
N ASP A 111 -2.33 6.40 6.68
CA ASP A 111 -1.78 7.32 5.69
C ASP A 111 -0.40 6.88 5.21
N VAL A 112 0.46 6.43 6.12
CA VAL A 112 1.77 5.84 5.80
C VAL A 112 1.58 4.55 5.00
N VAL A 113 0.71 3.63 5.47
CA VAL A 113 0.47 2.37 4.74
C VAL A 113 -0.07 2.63 3.34
N ARG A 114 -0.92 3.64 3.14
CA ARG A 114 -1.43 4.01 1.82
C ARG A 114 -0.30 4.36 0.85
N LEU A 115 0.66 5.18 1.28
CA LEU A 115 1.78 5.62 0.45
C LEU A 115 2.79 4.48 0.21
N LEU A 116 3.15 3.73 1.25
CA LEU A 116 4.04 2.56 1.13
C LEU A 116 3.45 1.52 0.18
N SER A 117 2.16 1.22 0.32
CA SER A 117 1.45 0.26 -0.54
C SER A 117 1.36 0.76 -1.98
N ALA A 118 1.24 2.06 -2.20
CA ALA A 118 1.24 2.62 -3.55
C ALA A 118 2.59 2.45 -4.26
N MET A 119 3.70 2.71 -3.55
CA MET A 119 5.05 2.52 -4.06
C MET A 119 5.36 1.04 -4.29
N LEU A 120 4.96 0.17 -3.36
CA LEU A 120 5.11 -1.28 -3.51
C LEU A 120 4.31 -1.80 -4.72
N LEU A 121 3.09 -1.31 -4.93
CA LEU A 121 2.28 -1.66 -6.10
C LEU A 121 2.95 -1.23 -7.41
N ASN A 122 3.60 -0.05 -7.45
CA ASN A 122 4.39 0.38 -8.59
C ASN A 122 5.58 -0.56 -8.86
N ALA A 123 6.30 -1.00 -7.82
CA ALA A 123 7.38 -1.99 -7.96
C ALA A 123 6.89 -3.32 -8.54
N ILE A 124 5.79 -3.86 -8.00
CA ILE A 124 5.18 -5.13 -8.45
C ILE A 124 4.72 -4.98 -9.90
N SER A 125 4.00 -3.90 -10.21
CA SER A 125 3.53 -3.61 -11.56
C SER A 125 4.68 -3.54 -12.56
N PHE A 126 5.80 -2.93 -12.18
CA PHE A 126 6.96 -2.85 -13.03
C PHE A 126 7.55 -4.24 -13.27
N CYS A 127 7.73 -5.06 -12.22
CA CYS A 127 8.25 -6.42 -12.35
C CYS A 127 7.37 -7.28 -13.28
N HIS A 128 6.05 -7.22 -13.11
CA HIS A 128 5.11 -7.97 -13.94
C HIS A 128 5.14 -7.50 -15.41
N SER A 129 5.33 -6.20 -15.66
CA SER A 129 5.56 -5.66 -17.02
C SER A 129 6.83 -6.20 -17.70
N LYS A 130 7.77 -6.71 -16.90
CA LYS A 130 9.01 -7.36 -17.34
C LYS A 130 8.91 -8.89 -17.34
N ASN A 131 7.70 -9.43 -17.18
CA ASN A 131 7.44 -10.86 -17.06
C ASN A 131 8.17 -11.52 -15.88
N VAL A 132 8.33 -10.79 -14.78
CA VAL A 132 8.99 -11.28 -13.55
C VAL A 132 7.95 -11.40 -12.44
N ILE A 133 7.75 -12.61 -11.91
CA ILE A 133 6.98 -12.85 -10.67
C ILE A 133 7.98 -12.88 -9.50
N HIS A 134 7.77 -12.10 -8.45
CA HIS A 134 8.68 -12.00 -7.31
C HIS A 134 8.64 -13.23 -6.40
N ARG A 135 7.43 -13.71 -6.04
CA ARG A 135 7.17 -14.94 -5.26
C ARG A 135 7.52 -14.90 -3.76
N ASP A 136 7.90 -13.75 -3.22
CA ASP A 136 8.22 -13.61 -1.78
C ASP A 136 8.04 -12.15 -1.31
N ILE A 137 6.92 -11.53 -1.69
CA ILE A 137 6.57 -10.19 -1.21
C ILE A 137 6.06 -10.28 0.21
N LYS A 138 6.73 -9.57 1.12
CA LYS A 138 6.46 -9.51 2.56
C LYS A 138 7.24 -8.32 3.15
N PRO A 139 6.91 -7.84 4.36
CA PRO A 139 7.57 -6.68 4.96
C PRO A 139 9.12 -6.77 5.01
N GLU A 140 9.68 -7.95 5.26
CA GLU A 140 11.13 -8.19 5.33
C GLU A 140 11.85 -7.94 3.99
N ASN A 141 11.12 -8.05 2.87
CA ASN A 141 11.66 -7.86 1.52
C ASN A 141 11.30 -6.49 0.92
N VAL A 142 10.88 -5.54 1.76
CA VAL A 142 10.57 -4.18 1.37
C VAL A 142 11.44 -3.22 2.19
N LEU A 143 12.51 -2.72 1.57
CA LEU A 143 13.45 -1.80 2.22
C LEU A 143 12.97 -0.36 2.14
N LEU A 144 13.51 0.48 3.03
CA LEU A 144 13.30 1.92 3.09
C LEU A 144 14.61 2.66 2.84
N ASP A 145 14.62 3.55 1.85
CA ASP A 145 15.73 4.47 1.64
C ASP A 145 15.73 5.64 2.65
N ASN A 146 16.70 6.53 2.53
CA ASN A 146 16.84 7.73 3.35
C ASN A 146 15.62 8.68 3.38
N LEU A 147 14.69 8.56 2.42
CA LEU A 147 13.44 9.33 2.36
C LEU A 147 12.22 8.50 2.79
N ASN A 148 12.45 7.27 3.28
CA ASN A 148 11.42 6.26 3.57
C ASN A 148 10.61 5.83 2.33
N HIS A 149 11.19 5.91 1.14
CA HIS A 149 10.58 5.35 -0.06
C HIS A 149 10.86 3.86 -0.17
N VAL A 150 9.89 3.14 -0.71
CA VAL A 150 9.96 1.67 -0.86
C VAL A 150 10.97 1.25 -1.92
N LYS A 151 11.80 0.28 -1.56
CA LYS A 151 12.69 -0.49 -2.44
C LYS A 151 12.42 -1.99 -2.27
N LEU A 152 11.73 -2.59 -3.23
CA LEU A 152 11.52 -4.05 -3.27
C LEU A 152 12.85 -4.78 -3.50
N THR A 153 13.14 -5.80 -2.69
CA THR A 153 14.41 -6.56 -2.69
C THR A 153 14.19 -8.07 -2.63
N ASP A 154 15.29 -8.83 -2.67
CA ASP A 154 15.36 -10.30 -2.59
C ASP A 154 14.62 -11.07 -3.71
N PHE A 155 15.16 -10.92 -4.92
CA PHE A 155 14.69 -11.62 -6.11
C PHE A 155 15.22 -13.06 -6.23
N GLY A 156 15.76 -13.65 -5.16
CA GLY A 156 16.34 -14.99 -5.18
C GLY A 156 15.34 -16.11 -5.54
N THR A 157 14.06 -15.89 -5.26
CA THR A 157 12.95 -16.81 -5.57
C THR A 157 12.20 -16.44 -6.85
N ALA A 158 12.52 -15.30 -7.47
CA ALA A 158 11.79 -14.77 -8.60
C ALA A 158 11.77 -15.73 -9.80
N MET A 159 10.69 -15.64 -10.58
CA MET A 159 10.47 -16.41 -11.80
C MET A 159 10.35 -15.47 -12.99
N ILE A 160 11.25 -15.62 -13.96
CA ILE A 160 11.21 -14.91 -15.24
C ILE A 160 10.43 -15.77 -16.23
N LEU A 161 9.26 -15.31 -16.66
CA LEU A 161 8.45 -15.99 -17.66
C LEU A 161 9.05 -15.74 -19.05
N LYS A 162 9.19 -16.80 -19.85
CA LYS A 162 9.71 -16.71 -21.22
C LYS A 162 8.57 -16.36 -22.17
N ASN A 163 8.82 -15.42 -23.07
CA ASN A 163 7.95 -15.20 -24.23
C ASN A 163 8.30 -16.24 -25.29
N ASP A 164 7.59 -17.35 -25.32
CA ASP A 164 7.82 -18.43 -26.30
C ASP A 164 7.27 -18.06 -27.68
N GLY A 165 7.79 -16.99 -28.31
CA GLY A 165 7.76 -16.71 -29.76
C GLY A 165 6.41 -16.63 -30.52
N ASN A 166 5.32 -17.14 -29.97
CA ASN A 166 3.98 -17.17 -30.53
C ASN A 166 3.25 -15.93 -30.02
N GLN A 167 3.36 -14.84 -30.77
CA GLN A 167 2.73 -13.54 -30.50
C GLN A 167 1.19 -13.54 -30.61
N ASN A 168 0.53 -14.69 -30.54
CA ASN A 168 -0.92 -14.81 -30.75
C ASN A 168 -1.73 -15.08 -29.49
N GLU A 169 -1.10 -15.22 -28.33
CA GLU A 169 -1.79 -15.18 -27.04
C GLU A 169 -1.12 -14.13 -26.16
N GLU A 170 -1.87 -13.10 -25.77
CA GLU A 170 -1.47 -12.19 -24.70
C GLU A 170 -1.13 -13.06 -23.48
N ASN A 171 0.16 -13.18 -23.15
CA ASN A 171 0.67 -13.90 -21.99
C ASN A 171 0.20 -13.18 -20.71
N ASN A 172 -1.08 -13.36 -20.38
CA ASN A 172 -1.78 -12.73 -19.26
C ASN A 172 -1.35 -13.33 -17.90
N GLY A 173 -0.05 -13.60 -17.72
CA GLY A 173 0.45 -14.28 -16.53
C GLY A 173 -0.28 -15.61 -16.37
N GLN A 174 -0.36 -16.40 -17.46
CA GLN A 174 -0.92 -17.74 -17.43
C GLN A 174 -0.37 -18.50 -16.23
N MET A 175 -1.23 -19.27 -15.56
CA MET A 175 -0.81 -20.09 -14.44
C MET A 175 0.29 -21.06 -14.91
N VAL A 176 1.47 -20.94 -14.33
CA VAL A 176 2.61 -21.80 -14.61
C VAL A 176 2.93 -22.65 -13.39
N ARG A 177 3.47 -23.85 -13.63
CA ARG A 177 3.94 -24.73 -12.55
C ARG A 177 5.13 -24.10 -11.84
N SER A 178 5.12 -24.18 -10.51
CA SER A 178 6.16 -23.63 -9.67
C SER A 178 6.40 -24.49 -8.44
N SER A 179 7.62 -24.41 -7.89
CA SER A 179 7.88 -24.90 -6.54
C SER A 179 7.27 -23.98 -5.49
N ILE A 180 6.83 -24.56 -4.37
CA ILE A 180 6.43 -23.78 -3.19
C ILE A 180 7.69 -23.17 -2.59
N VAL A 181 7.73 -21.84 -2.56
CA VAL A 181 8.79 -21.02 -1.94
C VAL A 181 8.13 -19.81 -1.27
N GLY A 182 8.92 -19.08 -0.49
CA GLY A 182 8.47 -17.89 0.24
C GLY A 182 8.01 -18.20 1.65
N THR A 183 7.62 -17.16 2.39
CA THR A 183 7.09 -17.30 3.76
C THR A 183 5.63 -17.78 3.71
N PRO A 184 5.28 -18.95 4.28
CA PRO A 184 3.96 -19.57 4.11
C PRO A 184 2.74 -18.66 4.36
N ALA A 185 2.80 -17.76 5.35
CA ALA A 185 1.72 -16.85 5.69
C ALA A 185 1.41 -15.80 4.60
N PHE A 186 2.33 -15.58 3.65
CA PHE A 186 2.21 -14.64 2.54
C PHE A 186 2.04 -15.34 1.18
N VAL A 187 2.11 -16.68 1.14
CA VAL A 187 2.00 -17.45 -0.10
C VAL A 187 0.54 -17.59 -0.52
N ALA A 188 0.28 -17.37 -1.80
CA ALA A 188 -1.05 -17.49 -2.39
C ALA A 188 -1.57 -18.94 -2.41
N PRO A 189 -2.88 -19.16 -2.23
CA PRO A 189 -3.48 -20.50 -2.12
C PRO A 189 -3.26 -21.36 -3.38
N GLU A 190 -3.24 -20.76 -4.57
CA GLU A 190 -2.99 -21.48 -5.82
C GLU A 190 -1.58 -22.12 -5.87
N LEU A 191 -0.59 -21.52 -5.20
CA LEU A 191 0.75 -22.11 -5.11
C LEU A 191 0.80 -23.21 -4.06
N LEU A 192 0.12 -23.04 -2.93
CA LEU A 192 0.07 -24.04 -1.85
C LEU A 192 -0.71 -25.30 -2.25
N ASN A 193 -1.83 -25.14 -2.93
CA ASN A 193 -2.76 -26.22 -3.25
C ASN A 193 -2.41 -26.91 -4.56
N ASP A 194 -2.12 -26.13 -5.61
CA ASP A 194 -2.02 -26.64 -6.97
C ASP A 194 -0.58 -26.63 -7.51
N GLY A 195 0.37 -26.04 -6.78
CA GLY A 195 1.73 -25.82 -7.26
C GLY A 195 1.78 -24.88 -8.46
N MET A 196 0.80 -23.97 -8.56
CA MET A 196 0.64 -23.05 -9.68
C MET A 196 0.91 -21.61 -9.23
N ILE A 197 1.48 -20.82 -10.11
CA ILE A 197 1.76 -19.41 -9.83
C ILE A 197 1.43 -18.53 -11.03
N CYS A 198 1.03 -17.30 -10.74
CA CYS A 198 0.76 -16.27 -11.73
C CYS A 198 1.09 -14.89 -11.15
N PHE A 199 0.92 -13.83 -11.93
CA PHE A 199 1.05 -12.46 -11.42
C PHE A 199 0.08 -12.16 -10.27
N SER A 200 -1.13 -12.74 -10.30
CA SER A 200 -2.09 -12.61 -9.20
C SER A 200 -1.51 -13.06 -7.85
N SER A 201 -0.60 -14.04 -7.85
CA SER A 201 -0.01 -14.58 -6.64
C SER A 201 0.81 -13.54 -5.87
N ASP A 202 1.53 -12.66 -6.57
CA ASP A 202 2.22 -11.52 -5.95
C ASP A 202 1.22 -10.47 -5.41
N ILE A 203 0.04 -10.34 -6.03
CA ILE A 203 -1.03 -9.44 -5.56
C ILE A 203 -1.66 -9.96 -4.27
N TRP A 204 -1.78 -11.27 -4.09
CA TRP A 204 -2.13 -11.85 -2.80
C TRP A 204 -1.12 -11.48 -1.71
N SER A 205 0.17 -11.70 -1.99
CA SER A 205 1.25 -11.36 -1.06
C SER A 205 1.30 -9.86 -0.74
N PHE A 206 0.97 -8.99 -1.70
CA PHE A 206 0.75 -7.57 -1.49
C PHE A 206 -0.39 -7.28 -0.50
N GLY A 207 -1.55 -7.93 -0.65
CA GLY A 207 -2.65 -7.82 0.31
C GLY A 207 -2.28 -8.30 1.71
N CYS A 208 -1.53 -9.40 1.82
CA CYS A 208 -1.00 -9.87 3.10
C CYS A 208 -0.03 -8.86 3.74
N THR A 209 0.82 -8.24 2.92
CA THR A 209 1.75 -7.18 3.37
C THR A 209 0.98 -5.98 3.89
N MET A 210 -0.01 -5.48 3.16
CA MET A 210 -0.88 -4.38 3.63
C MET A 210 -1.55 -4.68 4.98
N PHE A 211 -2.08 -5.89 5.12
CA PHE A 211 -2.69 -6.34 6.38
C PHE A 211 -1.67 -6.29 7.52
N ASN A 212 -0.47 -6.82 7.30
CA ASN A 212 0.59 -6.83 8.31
C ASN A 212 1.02 -5.43 8.71
N LEU A 213 1.22 -4.52 7.76
CA LEU A 213 1.59 -3.14 8.08
C LEU A 213 0.54 -2.44 8.96
N LEU A 214 -0.76 -2.69 8.73
CA LEU A 214 -1.84 -2.06 9.50
C LEU A 214 -2.07 -2.69 10.88
N THR A 215 -1.71 -3.96 11.06
CA THR A 215 -2.14 -4.74 12.24
C THR A 215 -0.98 -5.27 13.09
N GLY A 216 0.22 -5.34 12.54
CA GLY A 216 1.39 -5.96 13.17
C GLY A 216 1.48 -7.48 12.99
N VAL A 217 0.44 -8.13 12.48
CA VAL A 217 0.37 -9.61 12.38
C VAL A 217 -0.02 -10.03 10.97
N ALA A 218 0.22 -11.29 10.60
CA ALA A 218 -0.19 -11.80 9.29
C ALA A 218 -1.73 -11.93 9.21
N PRO A 219 -2.33 -11.88 8.00
CA PRO A 219 -3.77 -12.07 7.85
C PRO A 219 -4.24 -13.48 8.25
N PHE A 220 -3.37 -14.47 8.10
CA PHE A 220 -3.64 -15.86 8.44
C PHE A 220 -2.50 -16.38 9.32
N GLU A 221 -2.87 -17.04 10.40
CA GLU A 221 -1.96 -17.61 11.39
C GLU A 221 -2.42 -19.04 11.69
N GLY A 222 -1.56 -19.87 12.27
CA GLY A 222 -1.90 -21.21 12.72
C GLY A 222 -0.77 -21.77 13.56
N ASP A 223 -1.08 -22.63 14.53
CA ASP A 223 -0.09 -23.19 15.46
C ASP A 223 0.88 -24.15 14.74
N ASN A 224 0.48 -24.62 13.56
CA ASN A 224 1.28 -25.48 12.70
C ASN A 224 0.96 -25.22 11.20
N PRO A 225 1.81 -25.71 10.27
CA PRO A 225 1.61 -25.47 8.84
C PRO A 225 0.27 -25.98 8.29
N ALA A 226 -0.26 -27.09 8.81
CA ALA A 226 -1.55 -27.63 8.33
C ALA A 226 -2.72 -26.74 8.75
N GLU A 227 -2.69 -26.21 9.98
CA GLU A 227 -3.68 -25.24 10.43
C GLU A 227 -3.59 -23.92 9.66
N LEU A 228 -2.39 -23.39 9.44
CA LEU A 228 -2.19 -22.19 8.63
C LEU A 228 -2.78 -22.38 7.22
N MET A 229 -2.51 -23.52 6.58
CA MET A 229 -3.03 -23.85 5.25
C MET A 229 -4.55 -23.98 5.25
N ALA A 230 -5.13 -24.58 6.30
CA ALA A 230 -6.57 -24.63 6.47
C ALA A 230 -7.18 -23.23 6.65
N ASN A 231 -6.54 -22.36 7.44
CA ASN A 231 -7.02 -21.00 7.67
C ASN A 231 -6.95 -20.16 6.38
N ILE A 232 -5.90 -20.30 5.58
CA ILE A 232 -5.80 -19.70 4.25
C ILE A 232 -6.93 -20.20 3.34
N SER A 233 -7.13 -21.52 3.26
CA SER A 233 -8.11 -22.15 2.37
C SER A 233 -9.57 -21.81 2.72
N HIS A 234 -9.86 -21.52 3.99
CA HIS A 234 -11.18 -21.11 4.44
C HIS A 234 -11.30 -19.58 4.62
N LEU A 235 -10.27 -18.81 4.27
CA LEU A 235 -10.19 -17.36 4.53
C LEU A 235 -10.51 -16.99 6.00
N LYS A 236 -10.03 -17.81 6.95
CA LYS A 236 -10.17 -17.56 8.39
C LYS A 236 -9.10 -16.55 8.83
N PHE A 237 -9.46 -15.27 8.73
CA PHE A 237 -8.61 -14.16 9.11
C PHE A 237 -8.26 -14.14 10.60
N SER A 238 -7.08 -13.61 10.92
CA SER A 238 -6.68 -13.22 12.28
C SER A 238 -7.72 -12.23 12.87
N PRO A 239 -8.01 -12.26 14.18
CA PRO A 239 -8.94 -11.33 14.83
C PRO A 239 -8.60 -9.84 14.61
N ALA A 240 -7.32 -9.53 14.32
CA ALA A 240 -6.90 -8.18 13.99
C ALA A 240 -7.61 -7.57 12.75
N ALA A 241 -8.23 -8.40 11.89
CA ALA A 241 -9.02 -7.96 10.75
C ALA A 241 -10.25 -7.12 11.14
N GLU A 242 -10.72 -7.21 12.39
CA GLU A 242 -11.81 -6.39 12.90
C GLU A 242 -11.40 -4.91 13.06
N LYS A 243 -10.11 -4.66 13.30
CA LYS A 243 -9.56 -3.32 13.55
C LYS A 243 -9.18 -2.55 12.29
N LEU A 244 -9.19 -3.22 11.14
CA LEU A 244 -8.75 -2.61 9.89
C LEU A 244 -9.63 -1.40 9.52
N PRO A 245 -9.03 -0.30 9.03
CA PRO A 245 -9.78 0.79 8.43
C PRO A 245 -10.71 0.28 7.34
N ARG A 246 -11.94 0.79 7.28
CA ARG A 246 -12.97 0.29 6.37
C ARG A 246 -12.49 0.18 4.92
N ARG A 247 -11.84 1.22 4.39
CA ARG A 247 -11.35 1.24 3.00
C ARG A 247 -10.19 0.27 2.77
N ALA A 248 -9.34 0.10 3.78
CA ALA A 248 -8.26 -0.88 3.72
C ALA A 248 -8.81 -2.31 3.74
N LYS A 249 -9.75 -2.58 4.65
CA LYS A 249 -10.46 -3.86 4.76
C LYS A 249 -11.15 -4.26 3.46
N ASP A 250 -11.88 -3.33 2.85
CA ASP A 250 -12.56 -3.54 1.56
C ASP A 250 -11.57 -3.88 0.43
N LEU A 251 -10.43 -3.17 0.36
CA LEU A 251 -9.39 -3.48 -0.62
C LEU A 251 -8.76 -4.86 -0.37
N ILE A 252 -8.35 -5.13 0.87
CA ILE A 252 -7.70 -6.38 1.27
C ILE A 252 -8.64 -7.56 1.00
N GLN A 253 -9.94 -7.45 1.25
CA GLN A 253 -10.91 -8.51 0.95
C GLN A 253 -11.10 -8.76 -0.54
N LYS A 254 -10.96 -7.73 -1.40
CA LYS A 254 -10.97 -7.87 -2.86
C LYS A 254 -9.67 -8.47 -3.42
N ILE A 255 -8.57 -8.37 -2.66
CA ILE A 255 -7.27 -8.95 -2.98
C ILE A 255 -7.16 -10.39 -2.46
N LEU A 256 -7.59 -10.67 -1.23
CA LEU A 256 -7.45 -11.98 -0.59
C LEU A 256 -8.62 -12.88 -0.97
N VAL A 257 -8.72 -13.14 -2.27
CA VAL A 257 -9.68 -14.02 -2.93
C VAL A 257 -8.96 -15.31 -3.35
N LEU A 258 -9.55 -16.46 -3.02
CA LEU A 258 -8.95 -17.78 -3.28
C LEU A 258 -8.73 -18.04 -4.77
N ASP A 259 -9.72 -17.71 -5.59
CA ASP A 259 -9.63 -17.82 -7.04
C ASP A 259 -8.79 -16.66 -7.60
N PRO A 260 -7.57 -16.92 -8.10
CA PRO A 260 -6.69 -15.86 -8.58
C PRO A 260 -7.28 -15.09 -9.76
N THR A 261 -8.23 -15.68 -10.50
CA THR A 261 -8.88 -15.04 -11.65
C THR A 261 -9.92 -13.99 -11.27
N LYS A 262 -10.42 -14.05 -10.03
CA LYS A 262 -11.41 -13.12 -9.47
C LYS A 262 -10.78 -12.05 -8.59
N ARG A 263 -9.47 -12.14 -8.35
CA ARG A 263 -8.69 -11.20 -7.55
C ARG A 263 -8.61 -9.85 -8.25
N ILE A 264 -8.85 -8.75 -7.54
CA ILE A 264 -8.67 -7.40 -8.11
C ILE A 264 -7.23 -7.23 -8.62
N GLY A 265 -7.06 -6.59 -9.77
CA GLY A 265 -5.77 -6.48 -10.46
C GLY A 265 -5.39 -7.67 -11.34
N TYR A 266 -6.15 -8.78 -11.35
CA TYR A 266 -5.94 -9.87 -12.29
C TYR A 266 -6.40 -9.52 -13.71
N GLY A 267 -5.65 -9.95 -14.72
CA GLY A 267 -6.01 -9.76 -16.14
C GLY A 267 -5.73 -8.35 -16.70
N GLU A 268 -5.16 -7.44 -15.90
CA GLU A 268 -4.81 -6.07 -16.31
C GLU A 268 -3.40 -5.96 -16.92
N ASN A 269 -2.86 -7.07 -17.44
CA ASN A 269 -1.49 -7.11 -17.89
C ASN A 269 -1.29 -6.21 -19.10
N SER A 270 -0.22 -5.41 -19.05
CA SER A 270 0.16 -4.31 -19.96
C SER A 270 -0.65 -3.01 -19.87
N THR A 271 -1.87 -3.01 -19.30
CA THR A 271 -2.73 -1.79 -19.24
C THR A 271 -2.95 -1.22 -17.83
N GLY A 272 -2.26 -1.80 -16.84
CA GLY A 272 -2.02 -1.19 -15.54
C GLY A 272 -3.05 -1.59 -14.49
N TYR A 273 -2.56 -1.78 -13.26
CA TYR A 273 -3.25 -2.15 -12.01
C TYR A 273 -4.34 -1.15 -11.58
N LYS A 274 -5.11 -0.66 -12.54
CA LYS A 274 -6.01 0.47 -12.46
C LYS A 274 -7.15 0.17 -11.51
N SER A 275 -7.64 -1.07 -11.46
CA SER A 275 -8.66 -1.45 -10.49
C SER A 275 -8.17 -1.28 -9.05
N ILE A 276 -6.91 -1.65 -8.77
CA ILE A 276 -6.28 -1.44 -7.46
C ILE A 276 -6.00 0.05 -7.24
N LYS A 277 -5.34 0.73 -8.18
CA LYS A 277 -4.96 2.16 -8.07
C LYS A 277 -6.16 3.09 -7.91
N SER A 278 -7.31 2.76 -8.50
CA SER A 278 -8.55 3.54 -8.39
C SER A 278 -9.38 3.22 -7.15
N HIS A 279 -8.96 2.24 -6.34
CA HIS A 279 -9.67 1.89 -5.12
C HIS A 279 -9.73 3.08 -4.14
N PRO A 280 -10.86 3.32 -3.45
CA PRO A 280 -10.99 4.44 -2.50
C PRO A 280 -9.95 4.50 -1.39
N PHE A 281 -9.28 3.38 -1.09
CA PHE A 281 -8.14 3.33 -0.17
C PHE A 281 -6.99 4.23 -0.65
N PHE A 282 -6.72 4.28 -1.95
CA PHE A 282 -5.70 5.12 -2.59
C PHE A 282 -6.25 6.48 -3.03
N GLY A 283 -7.39 6.93 -2.49
CA GLY A 283 -7.91 8.27 -2.79
C GLY A 283 -6.86 9.33 -2.50
N GLY A 284 -6.58 10.19 -3.48
CA GLY A 284 -5.59 11.27 -3.38
C GLY A 284 -4.16 10.91 -3.71
N VAL A 285 -3.88 9.63 -3.96
CA VAL A 285 -2.54 9.18 -4.30
C VAL A 285 -2.26 9.49 -5.77
N ASP A 286 -1.26 10.33 -6.01
CA ASP A 286 -0.66 10.50 -7.32
C ASP A 286 0.41 9.41 -7.53
N PHE A 287 0.03 8.36 -8.26
CA PHE A 287 0.90 7.21 -8.52
C PHE A 287 2.11 7.52 -9.41
N ASP A 288 2.08 8.63 -10.16
CA ASP A 288 3.14 8.99 -11.10
C ASP A 288 4.24 9.82 -10.42
N ASN A 289 3.92 10.52 -9.32
CA ASN A 289 4.84 11.40 -8.60
C ASN A 289 5.10 10.96 -7.14
N LEU A 290 5.02 9.65 -6.86
CA LEU A 290 5.21 9.11 -5.50
C LEU A 290 6.59 9.42 -4.91
N MET A 291 7.62 9.49 -5.75
CA MET A 291 9.00 9.75 -5.30
C MET A 291 9.26 11.20 -4.91
N ASP A 292 8.34 12.12 -5.21
CA ASP A 292 8.42 13.52 -4.77
C ASP A 292 7.74 13.74 -3.40
N ILE A 293 7.09 12.70 -2.86
CA ILE A 293 6.36 12.78 -1.61
C ILE A 293 7.33 12.72 -0.44
N GLN A 294 7.23 13.71 0.46
CA GLN A 294 7.81 13.62 1.78
C GLN A 294 6.97 12.66 2.63
N MET A 295 7.57 11.54 3.04
CA MET A 295 6.87 10.53 3.84
C MET A 295 6.46 11.09 5.22
N PRO A 296 5.20 10.87 5.66
CA PRO A 296 4.78 11.20 7.02
C PRO A 296 5.58 10.42 8.06
N LEU A 297 5.54 10.88 9.32
CA LEU A 297 6.12 10.14 10.43
C LEU A 297 5.40 8.80 10.59
N PHE A 298 6.18 7.74 10.81
CA PHE A 298 5.65 6.42 11.07
C PHE A 298 5.15 6.41 12.52
N THR A 299 3.86 6.26 12.69
CA THR A 299 3.20 6.20 14.00
C THR A 299 2.30 4.99 14.06
N LYS A 300 1.97 4.57 15.28
CA LYS A 300 1.08 3.44 15.49
C LYS A 300 -0.28 3.67 14.80
N PHE A 301 -0.85 2.60 14.25
CA PHE A 301 -2.24 2.64 13.80
C PHE A 301 -3.17 2.88 14.99
N GLU A 302 -4.02 3.90 14.87
CA GLU A 302 -5.13 4.17 15.77
C GLU A 302 -6.42 3.84 15.04
N GLU A 303 -7.32 3.10 15.70
CA GLU A 303 -8.62 2.75 15.12
C GLU A 303 -9.37 4.04 14.72
N GLU A 304 -9.61 4.19 13.41
CA GLU A 304 -10.43 5.28 12.91
C GLU A 304 -11.87 5.07 13.43
N PRO A 305 -12.56 6.14 13.87
CA PRO A 305 -13.95 6.03 14.27
C PRO A 305 -14.80 5.46 13.14
N GLU A 306 -15.83 4.68 13.49
CA GLU A 306 -16.74 4.06 12.52
C GLU A 306 -17.19 5.10 11.47
N PRO A 307 -16.90 4.87 10.18
CA PRO A 307 -17.25 5.81 9.13
C PRO A 307 -18.77 5.98 9.11
N THR A 308 -19.18 7.22 9.16
CA THR A 308 -20.58 7.61 9.02
C THR A 308 -21.07 7.29 7.60
N LEU A 309 -22.38 7.16 7.38
CA LEU A 309 -22.93 6.98 6.02
C LEU A 309 -22.53 8.13 5.06
N ALA A 310 -22.03 9.26 5.59
CA ALA A 310 -21.47 10.32 4.78
C ALA A 310 -20.12 9.95 4.14
N ASP A 311 -19.28 9.17 4.81
CA ASP A 311 -17.93 8.79 4.36
C ASP A 311 -17.95 7.94 3.08
N GLU A 312 -19.07 7.26 2.80
CA GLU A 312 -19.34 6.57 1.54
C GLU A 312 -19.69 7.50 0.38
N MET A 313 -20.21 8.68 0.69
CA MET A 313 -20.61 9.68 -0.30
C MET A 313 -19.50 10.67 -0.63
N LEU A 314 -18.41 10.66 0.15
CA LEU A 314 -17.25 11.51 -0.06
C LEU A 314 -16.45 11.04 -1.28
N ALA A 315 -16.07 11.98 -2.14
CA ALA A 315 -15.11 11.69 -3.20
C ALA A 315 -13.74 11.31 -2.62
N ASN A 316 -12.88 10.69 -3.44
CA ASN A 316 -11.46 10.60 -3.14
C ASN A 316 -10.94 12.05 -2.90
N ASP A 317 -10.33 12.31 -1.75
CA ASP A 317 -9.88 13.63 -1.21
C ASP A 317 -10.93 14.52 -0.55
N GLU A 318 -12.18 14.09 -0.50
CA GLU A 318 -13.18 14.81 0.25
C GLU A 318 -13.14 14.41 1.73
N LYS A 319 -12.98 15.40 2.60
CA LYS A 319 -12.92 15.25 4.05
C LYS A 319 -14.09 16.01 4.68
N ILE A 320 -14.61 15.47 5.78
CA ILE A 320 -15.58 16.17 6.63
C ILE A 320 -14.84 17.28 7.37
N VAL A 321 -15.28 18.52 7.17
CA VAL A 321 -14.79 19.72 7.87
C VAL A 321 -15.54 19.90 9.18
N LEU A 322 -16.85 19.63 9.17
CA LEU A 322 -17.70 19.76 10.34
C LEU A 322 -18.87 18.77 10.25
N GLN A 323 -19.23 18.14 11.37
CA GLN A 323 -20.38 17.26 11.47
C GLN A 323 -21.22 17.59 12.71
N GLY A 324 -22.52 17.30 12.64
CA GLY A 324 -23.40 17.51 13.78
C GLY A 324 -24.87 17.20 13.50
N ASP A 325 -25.61 17.00 14.60
CA ASP A 325 -27.04 16.77 14.60
C ASP A 325 -27.80 18.09 14.70
N MET A 326 -28.77 18.28 13.82
CA MET A 326 -29.57 19.51 13.78
C MET A 326 -30.97 19.30 13.20
N GLU A 327 -31.84 20.25 13.47
CA GLU A 327 -33.22 20.26 12.99
C GLU A 327 -33.34 21.13 11.73
N LYS A 328 -33.65 20.52 10.58
CA LYS A 328 -33.93 21.25 9.33
C LYS A 328 -35.39 21.68 9.26
N LYS A 329 -35.65 22.97 9.08
CA LYS A 329 -36.99 23.55 8.95
C LYS A 329 -37.70 23.04 7.68
N ARG A 330 -38.99 22.76 7.79
CA ARG A 330 -39.95 22.36 6.74
C ARG A 330 -41.17 23.28 6.79
N THR A 331 -42.08 23.14 5.82
CA THR A 331 -43.33 23.92 5.74
C THR A 331 -44.19 23.80 7.01
N LEU A 332 -44.23 22.62 7.62
CA LEU A 332 -45.05 22.32 8.81
C LEU A 332 -44.19 21.78 9.96
N GLY A 333 -43.05 22.41 10.27
CA GLY A 333 -42.23 22.10 11.45
C GLY A 333 -40.77 21.80 11.15
N TYR A 334 -40.16 20.92 11.93
CA TYR A 334 -38.73 20.59 11.86
C TYR A 334 -38.52 19.09 11.68
N THR A 335 -37.41 18.73 11.05
CA THR A 335 -37.02 17.33 10.88
C THR A 335 -35.55 17.15 11.21
N GLU A 336 -35.25 16.15 12.03
CA GLU A 336 -33.89 15.87 12.48
C GLU A 336 -32.99 15.37 11.33
N ARG A 337 -31.79 15.91 11.27
CA ARG A 337 -30.76 15.61 10.28
C ARG A 337 -29.42 15.44 10.95
N LEU A 338 -28.68 14.45 10.46
CA LEU A 338 -27.24 14.40 10.58
C LEU A 338 -26.66 15.16 9.38
N VAL A 339 -25.79 16.13 9.64
CA VAL A 339 -25.32 17.11 8.64
C VAL A 339 -23.80 17.13 8.62
N PHE A 340 -23.24 17.12 7.41
CA PHE A 340 -21.80 17.12 7.18
C PHE A 340 -21.43 18.25 6.23
N LEU A 341 -20.53 19.14 6.63
CA LEU A 341 -19.84 20.07 5.75
C LEU A 341 -18.54 19.44 5.30
N THR A 342 -18.22 19.53 4.00
CA THR A 342 -17.02 18.94 3.43
C THR A 342 -16.09 19.98 2.80
N ASN A 343 -14.81 19.65 2.66
CA ASN A 343 -13.80 20.48 2.00
C ASN A 343 -14.02 20.58 0.46
N LYS A 344 -14.99 19.86 -0.11
CA LYS A 344 -15.44 20.00 -1.50
C LYS A 344 -16.64 20.94 -1.64
N LYS A 345 -16.76 21.90 -0.72
CA LYS A 345 -17.74 23.01 -0.79
C LYS A 345 -19.17 22.47 -0.91
N ARG A 346 -19.53 21.45 -0.12
CA ARG A 346 -20.92 20.96 -0.06
C ARG A 346 -21.32 20.53 1.34
N ILE A 347 -22.63 20.53 1.56
CA ILE A 347 -23.26 20.03 2.78
C ILE A 347 -24.09 18.79 2.43
N LEU A 348 -23.83 17.67 3.09
CA LEU A 348 -24.58 16.43 2.94
C LEU A 348 -25.60 16.30 4.09
N LEU A 349 -26.83 15.89 3.75
CA LEU A 349 -27.94 15.76 4.69
C LEU A 349 -28.44 14.33 4.77
N PHE A 350 -28.49 13.77 5.97
CA PHE A 350 -28.98 12.42 6.23
C PHE A 350 -30.10 12.44 7.28
N LYS A 351 -31.00 11.45 7.24
CA LYS A 351 -32.00 11.28 8.31
C LYS A 351 -31.29 10.77 9.56
N GLN A 352 -31.33 11.50 10.68
CA GLN A 352 -30.56 11.18 11.89
C GLN A 352 -30.64 9.71 12.32
N LYS A 353 -31.86 9.18 12.52
CA LYS A 353 -32.04 7.81 13.03
C LYS A 353 -31.69 6.67 12.06
N SER A 354 -31.97 6.85 10.76
CA SER A 354 -31.77 5.78 9.77
C SER A 354 -30.54 5.98 8.89
N GLN A 355 -29.82 7.08 9.14
CA GLN A 355 -28.75 7.64 8.32
C GLN A 355 -29.05 7.72 6.81
N LYS A 356 -30.32 7.63 6.36
CA LYS A 356 -30.62 7.60 4.91
C LYS A 356 -30.38 8.97 4.29
N PHE A 357 -29.65 9.01 3.18
CA PHE A 357 -29.38 10.25 2.43
C PHE A 357 -30.68 10.99 2.05
N LYS A 358 -30.67 12.31 2.22
CA LYS A 358 -31.81 13.21 1.96
C LYS A 358 -31.52 14.33 0.98
N GLY A 359 -30.27 14.59 0.67
CA GLY A 359 -29.88 15.59 -0.32
C GLY A 359 -28.57 16.27 0.02
N GLU A 360 -28.08 17.04 -0.94
CA GLU A 360 -26.87 17.84 -0.81
C GLU A 360 -27.17 19.32 -1.06
N LEU A 361 -26.38 20.21 -0.47
CA LEU A 361 -26.34 21.64 -0.77
C LEU A 361 -24.94 21.97 -1.28
N LYS A 362 -24.82 22.32 -2.57
CA LYS A 362 -23.55 22.76 -3.15
C LYS A 362 -23.30 24.22 -2.78
N LEU A 363 -22.17 24.48 -2.13
CA LEU A 363 -21.72 25.83 -1.80
C LEU A 363 -21.04 26.42 -3.03
N ALA A 364 -21.50 27.59 -3.45
CA ALA A 364 -20.96 28.34 -4.57
C ALA A 364 -20.54 29.73 -4.12
N PRO A 365 -19.67 30.44 -4.87
CA PRO A 365 -19.37 31.83 -4.57
C PRO A 365 -20.66 32.67 -4.46
N GLY A 366 -20.76 33.49 -3.41
CA GLY A 366 -21.92 34.36 -3.17
C GLY A 366 -23.05 33.77 -2.32
N ILE A 367 -22.86 32.61 -1.67
CA ILE A 367 -23.76 32.19 -0.60
C ILE A 367 -23.79 33.21 0.55
N ARG A 368 -24.86 33.19 1.32
CA ARG A 368 -24.93 33.89 2.62
C ARG A 368 -25.23 32.90 3.71
N ALA A 369 -24.53 33.01 4.84
CA ALA A 369 -24.88 32.30 6.06
C ALA A 369 -25.05 33.28 7.22
N GLU A 370 -26.18 33.19 7.92
CA GLU A 370 -26.57 34.11 8.99
C GLU A 370 -27.06 33.33 10.20
N VAL A 371 -27.03 33.94 11.38
CA VAL A 371 -27.47 33.33 12.64
C VAL A 371 -28.65 34.12 13.18
N SER A 372 -29.65 33.43 13.73
CA SER A 372 -30.80 34.09 14.39
C SER A 372 -30.35 34.88 15.61
N SER A 373 -31.13 35.90 15.98
CA SER A 373 -30.86 36.76 17.15
C SER A 373 -30.76 35.98 18.47
N ASN A 374 -31.43 34.83 18.58
CA ASN A 374 -31.37 33.96 19.76
C ASN A 374 -30.22 32.93 19.73
N GLY A 375 -29.39 32.92 18.66
CA GLY A 375 -28.24 32.03 18.51
C GLY A 375 -28.57 30.55 18.29
N LYS A 376 -29.85 30.17 18.16
CA LYS A 376 -30.29 28.76 18.06
C LYS A 376 -30.45 28.28 16.62
N GLU A 377 -30.66 29.18 15.68
CA GLU A 377 -30.86 28.86 14.27
C GLU A 377 -29.80 29.51 13.40
N TRP A 378 -29.43 28.85 12.31
CA TRP A 378 -28.65 29.44 11.25
C TRP A 378 -29.33 29.22 9.90
N PHE A 379 -29.07 30.15 8.99
CA PHE A 379 -29.67 30.24 7.68
C PHE A 379 -28.57 30.12 6.65
N ILE A 380 -28.83 29.39 5.58
CA ILE A 380 -27.97 29.37 4.39
C ILE A 380 -28.80 29.69 3.16
N THR A 381 -28.39 30.75 2.46
CA THR A 381 -29.04 31.19 1.22
C THR A 381 -28.13 30.90 0.05
N ILE A 382 -28.61 30.08 -0.88
CA ILE A 382 -27.94 29.68 -2.11
C ILE A 382 -28.85 30.08 -3.28
N GLY A 383 -28.46 31.11 -4.03
CA GLY A 383 -29.30 31.73 -5.04
C GLY A 383 -30.58 32.29 -4.43
N LYS A 384 -31.74 31.75 -4.84
CA LYS A 384 -33.07 32.17 -4.34
C LYS A 384 -33.59 31.31 -3.18
N THR A 385 -32.85 30.28 -2.78
CA THR A 385 -33.31 29.29 -1.82
C THR A 385 -32.62 29.51 -0.47
N THR A 386 -33.42 29.72 0.57
CA THR A 386 -32.92 29.77 1.96
C THR A 386 -33.29 28.49 2.69
N THR A 387 -32.30 27.84 3.29
CA THR A 387 -32.50 26.70 4.18
C THR A 387 -32.21 27.12 5.62
N THR A 388 -33.10 26.77 6.55
CA THR A 388 -32.93 27.03 7.98
C THR A 388 -32.61 25.74 8.73
N PHE A 389 -31.61 25.81 9.60
CA PHE A 389 -31.22 24.76 10.51
C PHE A 389 -31.25 25.27 11.95
N ARG A 390 -31.61 24.40 12.89
CA ARG A 390 -31.61 24.67 14.33
C ARG A 390 -30.67 23.72 15.04
N CYS A 391 -29.73 24.27 15.79
CA CYS A 391 -28.75 23.53 16.58
C CYS A 391 -29.23 23.44 18.04
N LYS A 392 -29.38 22.22 18.58
CA LYS A 392 -29.83 22.02 19.98
C LYS A 392 -28.73 22.34 21.00
N ASP A 393 -27.48 22.31 20.57
CA ASP A 393 -26.25 22.48 21.35
C ASP A 393 -25.66 23.90 21.28
N GLY A 394 -26.34 24.85 20.64
CA GLY A 394 -25.87 26.24 20.50
C GLY A 394 -24.77 26.46 19.46
N THR A 395 -24.48 25.47 18.59
CA THR A 395 -23.41 25.56 17.59
C THR A 395 -23.74 26.34 16.33
N ALA A 396 -24.89 27.04 16.27
CA ALA A 396 -25.37 27.70 15.04
C ALA A 396 -24.36 28.71 14.46
N GLY A 397 -23.67 29.47 15.32
CA GLY A 397 -22.63 30.41 14.91
C GLY A 397 -21.41 29.74 14.29
N MET A 398 -20.98 28.61 14.85
CA MET A 398 -19.87 27.81 14.30
C MET A 398 -20.22 27.30 12.91
N TRP A 399 -21.44 26.79 12.71
CA TRP A 399 -21.90 26.31 11.39
C TRP A 399 -21.93 27.42 10.34
N ALA A 400 -22.53 28.57 10.66
CA ALA A 400 -22.57 29.70 9.73
C ALA A 400 -21.16 30.17 9.34
N ALA A 401 -20.25 30.28 10.31
CA ALA A 401 -18.86 30.70 10.07
C ALA A 401 -18.08 29.69 9.22
N SER A 402 -18.17 28.38 9.54
CA SER A 402 -17.48 27.32 8.80
C SER A 402 -17.96 27.22 7.36
N VAL A 403 -19.27 27.34 7.12
CA VAL A 403 -19.83 27.32 5.76
C VAL A 403 -19.34 28.51 4.92
N MET A 404 -19.30 29.71 5.52
CA MET A 404 -18.75 30.89 4.83
C MET A 404 -17.27 30.70 4.50
N ARG A 405 -16.47 30.18 5.44
CA ARG A 405 -15.05 29.89 5.23
C ARG A 405 -14.82 28.94 4.06
N GLU A 406 -15.51 27.80 4.04
CA GLU A 406 -15.37 26.80 2.97
C GLU A 406 -15.87 27.32 1.62
N SER A 407 -16.85 28.22 1.60
CA SER A 407 -17.35 28.81 0.34
C SER A 407 -16.38 29.81 -0.33
N ILE A 408 -15.47 30.40 0.46
CA ILE A 408 -14.52 31.44 0.01
C ILE A 408 -13.12 30.86 -0.24
N ALA A 409 -12.77 29.77 0.45
CA ALA A 409 -11.51 29.07 0.24
C ALA A 409 -11.32 28.72 -1.25
N LYS A 410 -10.16 29.03 -1.82
CA LYS A 410 -9.87 28.83 -3.24
C LYS A 410 -9.83 27.35 -3.58
#